data_AF-A0A3B9DH44-F1
#
_entry.id   AF-A0A3B9DH44-F1
#
_cell.length_a   1.000
_cell.length_b   1.000
_cell.length_c   1.000
_cell.angle_alpha   90.00
_cell.angle_beta   90.00
_cell.angle_gamma   90.00
#
_symmetry.space_group_name_H-M   'P 1'
#
loop_
_entity.id
_entity.type
_entity.pdbx_description
1 polymer ?
#
loop_
_entity_poly.entity_id
_entity_poly.type
_entity_poly.pdbx_seq_one_letter_code
_entity_poly.pdbx_strand_id
1 'polypeptide(L)'
;GSIRWNLHYFPINQEVANEQAEAAVWLYPKGYKPEFRTRGEQFFAADTGPGGLWAGDIVLPPNSIKSHQGVRVLDRPALITSFRPHMHMRGKAQSLVAVYPDSRREMLARVDKYNHAWQIAYEFEDDVAPLLPKGTMLMLTSTWDNTADNPNNPDHRQWVVFGQRGVDEMSHTWLGITYLTDDQFQRLSAERRGRLTAQTEH
;
A
#
# COMPACT_ATOMS: atom_id res chain seq x y z
N GLY A 1 -5.52 -26.42 7.03
CA GLY A 1 -5.15 -25.00 7.21
C GLY A 1 -5.98 -24.45 8.35
N SER A 2 -5.52 -23.40 9.02
CA SER A 2 -6.30 -22.63 9.98
C SER A 2 -6.63 -21.26 9.38
N ILE A 3 -7.86 -20.77 9.61
CA ILE A 3 -8.27 -19.43 9.26
C ILE A 3 -8.15 -18.57 10.52
N ARG A 4 -7.54 -17.40 10.39
CA ARG A 4 -7.53 -16.36 11.42
C ARG A 4 -8.29 -15.16 10.89
N TRP A 5 -9.24 -14.68 11.67
CA TRP A 5 -10.05 -13.51 11.36
C TRP A 5 -9.79 -12.44 12.42
N ASN A 6 -9.77 -11.18 11.98
CA ASN A 6 -9.68 -10.03 12.87
C ASN A 6 -10.74 -9.02 12.44
N LEU A 7 -11.53 -8.56 13.39
CA LEU A 7 -12.55 -7.53 13.19
C LEU A 7 -12.13 -6.30 14.00
N HIS A 8 -12.08 -5.14 13.34
CA HIS A 8 -11.67 -3.89 13.95
C HIS A 8 -12.86 -2.93 14.00
N TYR A 9 -13.35 -2.68 15.21
CA TYR A 9 -14.42 -1.71 15.47
C TYR A 9 -13.86 -0.34 15.79
N PHE A 10 -14.49 0.71 15.24
CA PHE A 10 -14.22 2.09 15.58
C PHE A 10 -15.52 2.79 16.00
N PRO A 11 -15.54 3.53 17.12
CA PRO A 11 -16.76 4.20 17.58
C PRO A 11 -17.14 5.36 16.66
N ILE A 12 -18.36 5.31 16.11
CA ILE A 12 -18.93 6.36 15.24
C ILE A 12 -20.07 7.14 15.91
N ASN A 13 -20.20 7.02 17.23
CA ASN A 13 -21.29 7.63 18.02
C ASN A 13 -22.71 7.22 17.53
N GLN A 14 -22.85 5.96 17.08
CA GLN A 14 -24.13 5.35 16.70
C GLN A 14 -24.21 3.97 17.35
N GLU A 15 -25.39 3.61 17.86
CA GLU A 15 -25.68 2.26 18.34
C GLU A 15 -26.11 1.40 17.16
N VAL A 16 -25.41 0.30 16.92
CA VAL A 16 -25.76 -0.69 15.88
C VAL A 16 -26.23 -1.95 16.59
N ALA A 17 -27.54 -2.04 16.80
CA ALA A 17 -28.16 -3.20 17.44
C ALA A 17 -28.08 -4.44 16.52
N ASN A 18 -27.75 -5.59 17.09
CA ASN A 18 -27.66 -6.89 16.39
C ASN A 18 -26.68 -6.90 15.19
N GLU A 19 -25.55 -6.21 15.31
CA GLU A 19 -24.47 -6.32 14.32
C GLU A 19 -24.05 -7.79 14.14
N GLN A 20 -23.90 -8.19 12.88
CA GLN A 20 -23.33 -9.48 12.49
C GLN A 20 -22.36 -9.28 11.33
N ALA A 21 -21.11 -9.73 11.52
CA ALA A 21 -20.11 -9.80 10.47
C ALA A 21 -19.95 -11.24 9.97
N GLU A 22 -20.18 -11.44 8.67
CA GLU A 22 -20.02 -12.74 8.01
C GLU A 22 -18.89 -12.71 6.97
N ALA A 23 -18.17 -13.81 6.85
CA ALA A 23 -17.15 -13.99 5.83
C ALA A 23 -17.25 -15.39 5.22
N ALA A 24 -17.27 -15.46 3.89
CA ALA A 24 -17.19 -16.71 3.14
C ALA A 24 -15.84 -16.82 2.43
N VAL A 25 -15.33 -18.04 2.30
CA VAL A 25 -14.10 -18.33 1.56
C VAL A 25 -14.38 -19.26 0.41
N TRP A 26 -13.88 -18.92 -0.78
CA TRP A 26 -13.88 -19.80 -1.93
C TRP A 26 -12.53 -20.48 -2.06
N LEU A 27 -12.51 -21.82 -2.11
CA LEU A 27 -11.29 -22.60 -2.19
C LEU A 27 -11.13 -23.22 -3.58
N TYR A 28 -9.90 -23.22 -4.09
CA TYR A 28 -9.58 -23.98 -5.30
C TYR A 28 -9.85 -25.48 -5.10
N PRO A 29 -10.17 -26.22 -6.19
CA PRO A 29 -10.26 -27.67 -6.15
C PRO A 29 -8.97 -28.31 -5.63
N LYS A 30 -9.10 -29.44 -4.94
CA LYS A 30 -7.96 -30.19 -4.42
C LYS A 30 -7.01 -30.57 -5.56
N GLY A 31 -5.73 -30.19 -5.43
CA GLY A 31 -4.69 -30.49 -6.41
C GLY A 31 -4.50 -29.43 -7.50
N TYR A 32 -5.38 -28.43 -7.59
CA TYR A 32 -5.20 -27.29 -8.48
C TYR A 32 -3.91 -26.52 -8.10
N LYS A 33 -3.07 -26.26 -9.11
CA LYS A 33 -1.86 -25.44 -8.95
C LYS A 33 -2.12 -24.11 -9.65
N PRO A 34 -2.31 -23.00 -8.90
CA PRO A 34 -2.50 -21.71 -9.52
C PRO A 34 -1.23 -21.31 -10.28
N GLU A 35 -1.43 -20.71 -11.44
CA GLU A 35 -0.34 -20.17 -12.25
C GLU A 35 0.41 -19.08 -11.47
N PHE A 36 -0.33 -18.14 -10.90
CA PHE A 36 0.21 -17.08 -10.06
C PHE A 36 -0.04 -17.38 -8.58
N ARG A 37 1.04 -17.43 -7.80
CA ARG A 37 0.97 -17.55 -6.35
C ARG A 37 1.12 -16.18 -5.72
N THR A 38 0.04 -15.67 -5.14
CA THR A 38 0.04 -14.40 -4.43
C THR A 38 -0.18 -14.59 -2.94
N ARG A 39 0.30 -13.63 -2.14
CA ARG A 39 -0.06 -13.48 -0.72
C ARG A 39 -1.11 -12.38 -0.51
N GLY A 40 -1.71 -11.89 -1.59
CA GLY A 40 -2.59 -10.73 -1.57
C GLY A 40 -1.80 -9.46 -1.28
N GLU A 41 -2.39 -8.56 -0.48
CA GLU A 41 -1.71 -7.34 -0.08
C GLU A 41 -0.64 -7.60 0.98
N GLN A 42 0.53 -7.01 0.77
CA GLN A 42 1.66 -7.10 1.68
C GLN A 42 1.88 -5.76 2.37
N PHE A 43 2.25 -5.81 3.65
CA PHE A 43 2.63 -4.64 4.41
C PHE A 43 3.92 -4.02 3.83
N PHE A 44 3.88 -2.72 3.60
CA PHE A 44 5.02 -1.95 3.10
C PHE A 44 5.02 -0.59 3.77
N ALA A 45 6.08 -0.24 4.51
CA ALA A 45 6.11 1.00 5.26
C ALA A 45 7.24 1.94 4.82
N ALA A 46 7.01 3.24 5.02
CA ALA A 46 7.93 4.30 4.63
C ALA A 46 9.07 4.48 5.64
N ASP A 47 9.03 3.75 6.74
CA ASP A 47 9.89 3.87 7.92
C ASP A 47 10.52 2.52 8.31
N THR A 48 10.50 1.52 7.41
CA THR A 48 11.08 0.20 7.66
C THR A 48 12.46 0.03 7.03
N GLY A 49 13.47 -0.21 7.89
CA GLY A 49 14.75 -0.83 7.53
C GLY A 49 14.71 -2.37 7.65
N PRO A 50 15.75 -3.09 7.19
CA PRO A 50 15.83 -4.54 7.31
C PRO A 50 16.05 -4.92 8.78
N GLY A 51 15.06 -5.56 9.41
CA GLY A 51 15.15 -5.95 10.83
C GLY A 51 13.83 -6.24 11.53
N GLY A 52 12.69 -5.94 10.91
CA GLY A 52 11.38 -6.30 11.46
C GLY A 52 11.11 -5.64 12.81
N LEU A 53 11.02 -4.31 12.86
CA LEU A 53 10.45 -3.58 13.98
C LEU A 53 9.56 -2.46 13.46
N TRP A 54 8.52 -2.17 14.24
CA TRP A 54 7.38 -1.37 13.86
C TRP A 54 7.78 0.11 13.84
N ALA A 55 7.86 0.73 12.66
CA ALA A 55 7.66 2.17 12.42
C ALA A 55 8.26 3.17 13.44
N GLY A 56 9.51 2.99 13.88
CA GLY A 56 10.06 3.74 15.02
C GLY A 56 10.47 5.19 14.79
N ASP A 57 10.64 5.63 13.54
CA ASP A 57 11.28 6.93 13.23
C ASP A 57 10.30 8.09 13.02
N ILE A 58 8.99 7.87 13.19
CA ILE A 58 8.02 8.96 13.11
C ILE A 58 8.19 9.87 14.33
N VAL A 59 8.64 11.10 14.08
CA VAL A 59 8.64 12.19 15.05
C VAL A 59 8.14 13.45 14.35
N LEU A 60 6.92 13.87 14.71
CA LEU A 60 6.29 15.09 14.19
C LEU A 60 6.37 16.18 15.26
N PRO A 61 7.19 17.22 15.04
CA PRO A 61 7.16 18.41 15.88
C PRO A 61 5.78 19.09 15.88
N PRO A 62 5.46 19.87 16.92
CA PRO A 62 4.33 20.78 16.91
C PRO A 62 4.33 21.68 15.67
N ASN A 63 3.14 21.95 15.11
CA ASN A 63 2.97 22.88 13.98
C ASN A 63 3.85 22.57 12.75
N SER A 64 3.99 21.29 12.37
CA SER A 64 4.88 20.91 11.28
C SER A 64 4.22 20.03 10.23
N ILE A 65 4.75 20.11 9.01
CA ILE A 65 4.53 19.13 7.95
C ILE A 65 5.83 18.34 7.80
N LYS A 66 5.73 17.02 7.80
CA LYS A 66 6.88 16.12 7.67
C LYS A 66 6.58 15.04 6.64
N SER A 67 7.62 14.56 6.00
CA SER A 67 7.54 13.40 5.11
C SER A 67 8.65 12.41 5.43
N HIS A 68 8.34 11.12 5.29
CA HIS A 68 9.29 10.02 5.38
C HIS A 68 9.24 9.18 4.11
N GLN A 69 10.37 8.55 3.79
CA GLN A 69 10.52 7.70 2.61
C GLN A 69 11.11 6.36 2.99
N GLY A 70 10.44 5.29 2.55
CA GLY A 70 10.92 3.93 2.70
C GLY A 70 11.12 3.30 1.34
N VAL A 71 12.19 2.53 1.21
CA VAL A 71 12.59 1.90 -0.06
C VAL A 71 12.66 0.40 0.12
N ARG A 72 12.09 -0.34 -0.85
CA ARG A 72 12.29 -1.78 -0.98
C ARG A 72 12.72 -2.10 -2.39
N VAL A 73 13.81 -2.84 -2.51
CA VAL A 73 14.26 -3.37 -3.80
C VAL A 73 13.58 -4.70 -4.05
N LEU A 74 13.00 -4.87 -5.24
CA LEU A 74 12.41 -6.14 -5.65
C LEU A 74 13.50 -7.16 -5.97
N ASP A 75 13.48 -8.30 -5.28
CA ASP A 75 14.42 -9.41 -5.48
C ASP A 75 14.04 -10.31 -6.67
N ARG A 76 12.81 -10.19 -7.15
CA ARG A 76 12.21 -10.89 -8.29
C ARG A 76 11.27 -9.95 -9.04
N PRO A 77 10.93 -10.25 -10.32
CA PRO A 77 9.91 -9.49 -11.03
C PRO A 77 8.57 -9.57 -10.29
N ALA A 78 7.76 -8.53 -10.40
CA ALA A 78 6.49 -8.46 -9.67
C ALA A 78 5.40 -7.73 -10.47
N LEU A 79 4.17 -8.15 -10.28
CA LEU A 79 2.96 -7.47 -10.72
C LEU A 79 2.33 -6.76 -9.51
N ILE A 80 2.06 -5.46 -9.65
CA ILE A 80 1.36 -4.66 -8.63
C ILE A 80 -0.12 -4.55 -9.00
N THR A 81 -1.01 -4.98 -8.11
CA THR A 81 -2.45 -5.08 -8.37
C THR A 81 -3.29 -4.11 -7.55
N SER A 82 -2.79 -3.64 -6.40
CA SER A 82 -3.50 -2.63 -5.60
C SER A 82 -2.54 -1.78 -4.78
N PHE A 83 -2.99 -0.58 -4.43
CA PHE A 83 -2.36 0.32 -3.47
C PHE A 83 -3.41 0.77 -2.45
N ARG A 84 -3.22 0.45 -1.17
CA ARG A 84 -4.07 0.91 -0.07
C ARG A 84 -3.26 1.70 0.95
N PRO A 85 -3.32 3.03 0.91
CA PRO A 85 -2.61 3.85 1.87
C PRO A 85 -3.20 3.73 3.26
N HIS A 86 -2.34 3.79 4.27
CA HIS A 86 -2.74 3.73 5.66
C HIS A 86 -1.86 4.65 6.52
N MET A 87 -2.52 5.61 7.14
CA MET A 87 -1.95 6.59 8.07
C MET A 87 -3.01 6.96 9.12
N HIS A 88 -2.60 7.54 10.25
CA HIS A 88 -3.58 8.04 11.23
C HIS A 88 -4.07 9.44 10.88
N MET A 89 -4.62 10.14 11.89
CA MET A 89 -5.40 11.36 11.75
C MET A 89 -4.62 12.51 11.10
N ARG A 90 -3.29 12.51 11.18
CA ARG A 90 -2.44 13.54 10.59
C ARG A 90 -1.95 13.16 9.19
N GLY A 91 -2.33 12.01 8.65
CA GLY A 91 -2.01 11.65 7.27
C GLY A 91 -2.52 12.70 6.29
N LYS A 92 -1.63 13.18 5.42
CA LYS A 92 -1.92 14.19 4.40
C LYS A 92 -1.88 13.59 3.01
N ALA A 93 -0.81 12.86 2.70
CA ALA A 93 -0.61 12.25 1.40
C ALA A 93 0.30 11.02 1.49
N GLN A 94 0.07 10.05 0.60
CA GLN A 94 0.96 8.91 0.42
C GLN A 94 1.14 8.60 -1.07
N SER A 95 2.35 8.25 -1.49
CA SER A 95 2.66 7.91 -2.88
C SER A 95 3.65 6.78 -3.00
N LEU A 96 3.51 5.98 -4.06
CA LEU A 96 4.42 4.91 -4.44
C LEU A 96 5.06 5.21 -5.79
N VAL A 97 6.40 5.27 -5.81
CA VAL A 97 7.20 5.48 -7.01
C VAL A 97 8.03 4.22 -7.29
N ALA A 98 8.03 3.77 -8.54
CA ALA A 98 9.00 2.80 -9.03
C ALA A 98 10.23 3.53 -9.58
N VAL A 99 11.42 3.11 -9.15
CA VAL A 99 12.69 3.48 -9.77
C VAL A 99 13.27 2.22 -10.41
N TYR A 100 13.30 2.19 -11.73
CA TYR A 100 13.72 1.03 -12.52
C TYR A 100 15.26 0.88 -12.50
N PRO A 101 15.80 -0.31 -12.83
CA PRO A 101 17.25 -0.54 -12.91
C PRO A 101 17.99 0.39 -13.90
N ASP A 102 17.28 0.92 -14.89
CA ASP A 102 17.77 1.92 -15.86
C ASP A 102 17.67 3.37 -15.34
N SER A 103 17.33 3.56 -14.07
CA SER A 103 17.09 4.84 -13.39
C SER A 103 15.82 5.59 -13.82
N ARG A 104 14.99 5.04 -14.71
CA ARG A 104 13.67 5.62 -15.02
C ARG A 104 12.82 5.65 -13.76
N ARG A 105 12.00 6.70 -13.60
CA ARG A 105 11.10 6.86 -12.46
C ARG A 105 9.66 6.91 -12.95
N GLU A 106 8.77 6.22 -12.26
CA GLU A 106 7.35 6.16 -12.59
C GLU A 106 6.52 6.27 -11.32
N MET A 107 5.56 7.20 -11.30
CA MET A 107 4.58 7.29 -10.23
C MET A 107 3.54 6.19 -10.44
N LEU A 108 3.53 5.18 -9.58
CA LEU A 108 2.58 4.08 -9.70
C LEU A 108 1.22 4.45 -9.10
N ALA A 109 1.24 5.06 -7.91
CA ALA A 109 0.03 5.44 -7.19
C ALA A 109 0.28 6.65 -6.28
N ARG A 110 -0.74 7.49 -6.10
CA ARG A 110 -0.66 8.67 -5.23
C ARG A 110 -2.05 9.05 -4.72
N VAL A 111 -2.13 9.31 -3.42
CA VAL A 111 -3.29 9.93 -2.77
C VAL A 111 -2.83 11.24 -2.13
N ASP A 112 -3.30 12.36 -2.69
CA ASP A 112 -2.88 13.71 -2.28
C ASP A 112 -3.73 14.35 -1.18
N LYS A 113 -4.95 13.85 -1.01
CA LYS A 113 -5.91 14.30 0.00
C LYS A 113 -6.33 13.09 0.81
N TYR A 114 -5.38 12.53 1.54
CA TYR A 114 -5.65 11.36 2.37
C TYR A 114 -6.74 11.69 3.40
N ASN A 115 -7.67 10.76 3.57
CA ASN A 115 -8.72 10.85 4.57
C ASN A 115 -8.64 9.60 5.45
N HIS A 116 -8.34 9.78 6.74
CA HIS A 116 -8.20 8.67 7.68
C HIS A 116 -9.49 7.84 7.84
N ALA A 117 -10.66 8.41 7.52
CA ALA A 117 -11.94 7.70 7.53
C ALA A 117 -12.16 6.86 6.25
N TRP A 118 -11.32 7.00 5.22
CA TRP A 118 -11.46 6.35 3.93
C TRP A 118 -10.19 5.58 3.56
N GLN A 119 -10.09 4.36 4.08
CA GLN A 119 -8.90 3.50 3.94
C GLN A 119 -9.18 2.27 3.07
N ILE A 120 -9.50 2.51 1.80
CA ILE A 120 -9.82 1.46 0.82
C ILE A 120 -8.62 1.09 -0.04
N ALA A 121 -8.68 -0.07 -0.67
CA ALA A 121 -7.74 -0.43 -1.72
C ALA A 121 -8.12 0.25 -3.04
N TYR A 122 -7.13 0.85 -3.70
CA TYR A 122 -7.22 1.29 -5.08
C TYR A 122 -6.64 0.17 -5.95
N GLU A 123 -7.49 -0.49 -6.72
CA GLU A 123 -7.10 -1.58 -7.62
C GLU A 123 -6.66 -1.01 -8.96
N PHE A 124 -5.62 -1.61 -9.55
CA PHE A 124 -5.24 -1.32 -10.93
C PHE A 124 -6.05 -2.22 -11.86
N GLU A 125 -6.49 -1.67 -12.99
CA GLU A 125 -7.04 -2.49 -14.07
C GLU A 125 -5.95 -3.45 -14.62
N ASP A 126 -6.35 -4.65 -15.02
CA ASP A 126 -5.44 -5.76 -15.36
C ASP A 126 -4.43 -5.41 -16.48
N ASP A 127 -4.84 -4.55 -17.42
CA ASP A 127 -4.05 -4.16 -18.58
C ASP A 127 -2.96 -3.13 -18.24
N VAL A 128 -3.20 -2.26 -17.26
CA VAL A 128 -2.28 -1.19 -16.83
C VAL A 128 -1.59 -1.45 -15.50
N ALA A 129 -1.96 -2.52 -14.78
CA ALA A 129 -1.33 -2.94 -13.53
C ALA A 129 0.21 -2.96 -13.65
N PRO A 130 1.00 -2.27 -12.81
CA PRO A 130 2.44 -2.17 -13.01
C PRO A 130 3.16 -3.53 -13.02
N LEU A 131 3.83 -3.85 -14.13
CA LEU A 131 4.64 -5.06 -14.30
C LEU A 131 6.12 -4.66 -14.20
N LEU A 132 6.75 -4.99 -13.08
CA LEU A 132 8.03 -4.45 -12.67
C LEU A 132 9.14 -5.52 -12.75
N PRO A 133 10.29 -5.22 -13.37
CA PRO A 133 11.41 -6.13 -13.39
C PRO A 133 12.07 -6.23 -12.01
N LYS A 134 12.80 -7.33 -11.80
CA LYS A 134 13.74 -7.47 -10.68
C LYS A 134 14.68 -6.26 -10.59
N GLY A 135 15.02 -5.85 -9.38
CA GLY A 135 15.89 -4.70 -9.11
C GLY A 135 15.17 -3.35 -9.10
N THR A 136 13.89 -3.30 -9.48
CA THR A 136 13.08 -2.09 -9.32
C THR A 136 13.00 -1.72 -7.83
N MET A 137 13.28 -0.46 -7.51
CA MET A 137 13.13 0.09 -6.18
C MET A 137 11.73 0.69 -6.05
N LEU A 138 10.95 0.17 -5.11
CA LEU A 138 9.69 0.75 -4.69
C LEU A 138 9.96 1.76 -3.59
N MET A 139 9.65 3.03 -3.84
CA MET A 139 9.82 4.13 -2.90
C MET A 139 8.45 4.63 -2.44
N LEU A 140 8.10 4.31 -1.19
CA LEU A 140 6.90 4.83 -0.54
C LEU A 140 7.24 6.15 0.14
N THR A 141 6.47 7.20 -0.14
CA THR A 141 6.55 8.47 0.59
C THR A 141 5.25 8.69 1.34
N SER A 142 5.35 8.99 2.63
CA SER A 142 4.23 9.34 3.50
C SER A 142 4.43 10.75 4.04
N THR A 143 3.37 11.55 4.05
CA THR A 143 3.40 12.95 4.50
C THR A 143 2.33 13.18 5.55
N TRP A 144 2.71 13.84 6.64
CA TRP A 144 1.83 14.19 7.75
C TRP A 144 1.69 15.70 7.91
N ASP A 145 0.53 16.12 8.41
CA ASP A 145 0.18 17.49 8.74
C ASP A 145 -0.17 17.60 10.22
N ASN A 146 0.82 18.00 11.03
CA ASN A 146 0.64 18.31 12.46
C ASN A 146 0.43 19.82 12.69
N THR A 147 -0.11 20.55 11.72
CA THR A 147 -0.45 21.97 11.87
C THR A 147 -1.88 22.15 12.41
N ALA A 148 -2.21 23.39 12.79
CA ALA A 148 -3.55 23.79 13.20
C ALA A 148 -4.57 23.78 12.04
N ASP A 149 -4.10 23.79 10.79
CA ASP A 149 -4.96 23.84 9.60
C ASP A 149 -5.51 22.46 9.22
N ASN A 150 -4.98 21.38 9.79
CA ASN A 150 -5.51 20.04 9.61
C ASN A 150 -6.71 19.82 10.55
N PRO A 151 -7.96 19.77 10.06
CA PRO A 151 -9.15 19.62 10.90
C PRO A 151 -9.22 18.27 11.63
N ASN A 152 -8.45 17.28 11.19
CA ASN A 152 -8.36 15.97 11.84
C ASN A 152 -7.32 15.95 12.97
N ASN A 153 -6.50 16.99 13.14
CA ASN A 153 -5.46 17.02 14.16
C ASN A 153 -6.04 17.35 15.54
N PRO A 154 -5.99 16.43 16.53
CA PRO A 154 -6.60 16.65 17.83
C PRO A 154 -5.86 17.68 18.70
N ASP A 155 -4.53 17.82 18.55
CA ASP A 155 -3.73 18.87 19.19
C ASP A 155 -2.42 19.07 18.41
N HIS A 156 -2.32 20.19 17.70
CA HIS A 156 -1.18 20.56 16.88
C HIS A 156 0.04 21.05 17.69
N ARG A 157 -0.11 21.26 19.00
CA ARG A 157 0.95 21.75 19.89
C ARG A 157 1.79 20.62 20.48
N GLN A 158 1.41 19.37 20.24
CA GLN A 158 2.09 18.21 20.77
C GLN A 158 3.12 17.64 19.80
N TRP A 159 4.18 17.07 20.38
CA TRP A 159 5.03 16.13 19.67
C TRP A 159 4.26 14.82 19.47
N VAL A 160 4.32 14.29 18.25
CA VAL A 160 3.63 13.05 17.89
C VAL A 160 4.66 12.06 17.42
N VAL A 161 4.54 10.84 17.91
CA VAL A 161 5.44 9.73 17.58
C VAL A 161 4.66 8.55 17.04
N PHE A 162 5.37 7.51 16.64
CA PHE A 162 4.73 6.27 16.28
C PHE A 162 3.91 5.66 17.42
N GLY A 163 2.74 5.12 17.11
CA GLY A 163 1.92 4.36 18.03
C GLY A 163 0.69 3.75 17.36
N GLN A 164 0.00 2.88 18.08
CA GLN A 164 -1.17 2.14 17.57
C GLN A 164 -2.49 2.89 17.75
N ARG A 165 -2.51 3.98 18.53
CA ARG A 165 -3.71 4.78 18.77
C ARG A 165 -3.86 5.78 17.64
N GLY A 166 -5.09 6.11 17.23
CA GLY A 166 -5.32 7.11 16.17
C GLY A 166 -4.76 8.51 16.48
N VAL A 167 -4.51 8.83 17.75
CA VAL A 167 -3.88 10.09 18.18
C VAL A 167 -2.34 10.06 18.11
N ASP A 168 -1.74 8.87 18.08
CA ASP A 168 -0.35 8.66 17.67
C ASP A 168 -0.30 8.61 16.14
N GLU A 169 0.85 8.32 15.54
CA GLU A 169 0.95 8.13 14.09
C GLU A 169 1.46 6.75 13.68
N MET A 170 1.14 6.38 12.45
CA MET A 170 1.77 5.28 11.74
C MET A 170 1.73 5.56 10.24
N SER A 171 2.52 4.81 9.48
CA SER A 171 2.47 4.87 8.03
C SER A 171 2.82 3.53 7.43
N HIS A 172 1.89 2.97 6.66
CA HIS A 172 2.21 1.93 5.69
C HIS A 172 1.28 2.00 4.49
N THR A 173 1.56 1.21 3.48
CA THR A 173 0.60 0.81 2.45
C THR A 173 0.42 -0.69 2.54
N TRP A 174 -0.81 -1.16 2.35
CA TRP A 174 -1.02 -2.52 1.92
C TRP A 174 -0.88 -2.52 0.39
N LEU A 175 0.08 -3.28 -0.13
CA LEU A 175 0.39 -3.33 -1.55
C LEU A 175 0.01 -4.70 -2.10
N GLY A 176 -0.96 -4.76 -3.00
CA GLY A 176 -1.25 -5.97 -3.78
C GLY A 176 -0.05 -6.28 -4.67
N ILE A 177 0.70 -7.32 -4.34
CA ILE A 177 1.93 -7.67 -5.05
C ILE A 177 2.06 -9.17 -5.25
N THR A 178 2.22 -9.55 -6.52
CA THR A 178 2.43 -10.93 -6.95
C THR A 178 3.84 -11.05 -7.54
N TYR A 179 4.70 -11.83 -6.88
CA TYR A 179 6.04 -12.11 -7.38
C TYR A 179 5.97 -13.18 -8.48
N LEU A 180 6.72 -12.94 -9.55
CA LEU A 180 6.72 -13.75 -10.76
C LEU A 180 8.04 -14.53 -10.91
N THR A 181 8.00 -15.61 -11.66
CA THR A 181 9.21 -16.17 -12.27
C THR A 181 9.66 -15.30 -13.44
N ASP A 182 10.91 -15.45 -13.86
CA ASP A 182 11.42 -14.75 -15.05
C ASP A 182 10.61 -15.12 -16.30
N ASP A 183 10.26 -16.40 -16.48
CA ASP A 183 9.42 -16.87 -17.60
C ASP A 183 8.03 -16.20 -17.60
N GLN A 184 7.38 -16.12 -16.44
CA GLN A 184 6.08 -15.45 -16.30
C GLN A 184 6.19 -13.96 -16.66
N PHE A 185 7.24 -13.30 -16.18
CA PHE A 185 7.49 -11.89 -16.48
C PHE A 185 7.72 -11.66 -17.97
N GLN A 186 8.55 -12.49 -18.62
CA GLN A 186 8.82 -12.36 -20.05
C GLN A 186 7.58 -12.59 -20.90
N ARG A 187 6.78 -13.60 -20.55
CA ARG A 187 5.51 -13.88 -21.23
C ARG A 187 4.53 -12.71 -21.12
N LEU A 188 4.24 -12.24 -19.90
CA LEU A 188 3.33 -11.11 -19.67
C LEU A 188 3.84 -9.82 -20.35
N SER A 189 5.15 -9.59 -20.35
CA SER A 189 5.75 -8.44 -21.03
C SER A 189 5.57 -8.51 -22.55
N ALA A 190 5.74 -9.70 -23.14
CA ALA A 190 5.52 -9.91 -24.57
C ALA A 190 4.05 -9.72 -24.96
N GLU A 191 3.12 -10.26 -24.17
CA GLU A 191 1.67 -10.09 -24.37
C GLU A 191 1.25 -8.61 -24.31
N ARG A 192 1.81 -7.82 -23.39
CA ARG A 192 1.54 -6.38 -23.30
C ARG A 192 2.07 -5.62 -24.50
N ARG A 193 3.31 -5.89 -24.93
CA ARG A 193 3.87 -5.27 -26.14
C ARG A 193 3.03 -5.59 -27.37
N GLY A 194 2.60 -6.84 -27.54
CA GLY A 194 1.75 -7.23 -28.66
C GLY A 194 0.41 -6.49 -28.69
N ARG A 195 -0.23 -6.30 -27.52
CA ARG A 195 -1.48 -5.52 -27.41
C ARG A 195 -1.29 -4.04 -27.77
N LEU A 196 -0.21 -3.41 -27.29
CA LEU A 196 0.10 -2.01 -27.60
C LEU A 196 0.33 -1.81 -29.10
N THR A 197 1.07 -2.72 -29.75
CA THR A 197 1.27 -2.67 -31.21
C THR A 197 -0.06 -2.75 -31.95
N ALA A 198 -0.92 -3.71 -31.60
CA ALA A 198 -2.22 -3.87 -32.24
C ALA A 198 -3.16 -2.67 -32.07
N GLN A 199 -3.07 -1.95 -30.94
CA GLN A 199 -3.85 -0.71 -30.72
C GLN A 199 -3.33 0.50 -31.52
N THR A 200 -2.06 0.47 -31.94
CA THR A 200 -1.46 1.59 -32.69
C THR A 200 -1.67 1.47 -34.21
N GLU A 201 -2.09 0.29 -34.68
CA GLU A 201 -2.35 -0.03 -36.09
C GLU A 201 -3.83 0.19 -36.51
N HIS A 202 -4.69 0.60 -35.58
CA HIS A 202 -6.10 0.93 -35.80
C HIS A 202 -6.37 2.43 -35.59
#